data_AF-A0A7Y4WTH2-F1
#
_entry.id   AF-A0A7Y4WTH2-F1
#
_cell.length_a   1.000
_cell.length_b   1.000
_cell.length_c   1.000
_cell.angle_alpha   90.00
_cell.angle_beta   90.00
_cell.angle_gamma   90.00
#
_symmetry.space_group_name_H-M   'P 1'
#
loop_
_entity.id
_entity.type
_entity.pdbx_description
1 polymer ?
#
loop_
_entity_poly.entity_id
_entity_poly.type
_entity_poly.pdbx_seq_one_letter_code
_entity_poly.pdbx_strand_id
1 'polypeptide(L)'
;MRFELFIALRYLLAKRRQAFISVISLISTIGVAVGVMALVIALALMTGLQGELRDRILGSTAHVYVWKTGGLQDYQAEVERLRGEPGVLAAGPAVLGKALIVTDRAEAFISLKGVDPALEGGVTDVASAMQRGGLEGLVPRGEELPGILIGTALASQLGVDVGDQVALLTPQGTLTPMGMLPRQRRLRVAGVYSLGLLEFDAGFGFVSLDFAQRLVGKAVPDLLEVRIADIYEAPAVADRLAASLGSEYVTQDWTDMNQSLFSALWLEKMAISITIGLIVMVAALNIIASLILLVMEKSRDIAILKTMGASSRMVMTVFMLQGLIIGLVGTVVGGTCGLALCWVLTEYRLIRIPMDVYQVSYVPFVVQPLDFVTVILSALLICFLATLYPSRQAARLDPVQALRFE
;
A
#
# COMPACT_ATOMS: atom_id res chain seq x y z
N MET A 1 10.37 47.45 -3.72
CA MET A 1 9.81 46.32 -4.48
C MET A 1 10.19 46.48 -5.95
N ARG A 2 10.56 45.40 -6.64
CA ARG A 2 10.81 45.44 -8.08
C ARG A 2 9.52 45.80 -8.83
N PHE A 3 9.65 46.60 -9.90
CA PHE A 3 8.52 47.14 -10.68
C PHE A 3 7.56 46.05 -11.16
N GLU A 4 8.10 44.92 -11.59
CA GLU A 4 7.36 43.79 -12.13
C GLU A 4 6.48 43.12 -11.08
N LEU A 5 7.00 42.98 -9.84
CA LEU A 5 6.26 42.41 -8.72
C LEU A 5 5.10 43.32 -8.28
N PHE A 6 5.33 44.64 -8.27
CA PHE A 6 4.29 45.61 -7.94
C PHE A 6 3.12 45.55 -8.93
N ILE A 7 3.41 45.47 -10.23
CA ILE A 7 2.37 45.35 -11.26
C ILE A 7 1.66 44.00 -11.16
N ALA A 8 2.40 42.90 -10.99
CA ALA A 8 1.82 41.56 -10.87
C ALA A 8 0.82 41.47 -9.72
N LEU A 9 1.18 41.95 -8.52
CA LEU A 9 0.30 42.01 -7.36
C LEU A 9 -0.91 42.92 -7.59
N ARG A 10 -0.72 44.08 -8.22
CA ARG A 10 -1.81 45.02 -8.49
C ARG A 10 -2.85 44.46 -9.46
N TYR A 11 -2.41 43.70 -10.47
CA TYR A 11 -3.32 43.02 -11.39
C TYR A 11 -4.06 41.86 -10.74
N LEU A 12 -3.47 41.18 -9.74
CA LEU A 12 -4.15 40.15 -8.95
C LEU A 12 -5.20 40.72 -7.98
N LEU A 13 -4.93 41.87 -7.36
CA LEU A 13 -5.70 42.43 -6.23
C LEU A 13 -6.62 43.63 -6.61
N ALA A 14 -6.98 43.78 -7.89
CA ALA A 14 -7.68 44.98 -8.38
C ALA A 14 -9.09 45.19 -7.77
N LYS A 15 -9.39 46.41 -7.26
CA LYS A 15 -10.67 46.77 -6.61
C LYS A 15 -11.77 47.19 -7.60
N ARG A 16 -12.99 46.69 -7.35
CA ARG A 16 -14.38 47.09 -7.71
C ARG A 16 -14.73 47.53 -9.16
N ARG A 17 -13.86 48.14 -9.97
CA ARG A 17 -14.15 48.48 -11.39
C ARG A 17 -13.72 47.41 -12.39
N GLN A 18 -12.99 46.38 -11.94
CA GLN A 18 -12.42 45.29 -12.75
C GLN A 18 -12.64 43.92 -12.08
N ALA A 19 -13.86 43.67 -11.57
CA ALA A 19 -14.17 42.46 -10.79
C ALA A 19 -13.93 41.15 -11.59
N PHE A 20 -14.09 41.18 -12.92
CA PHE A 20 -13.92 40.02 -13.78
C PHE A 20 -12.48 39.44 -13.73
N ILE A 21 -11.46 40.31 -13.69
CA ILE A 21 -10.04 39.91 -13.66
C ILE A 21 -9.67 39.21 -12.34
N SER A 22 -10.16 39.75 -11.22
CA SER A 22 -9.94 39.13 -9.91
C SER A 22 -10.66 37.78 -9.81
N VAL A 23 -11.82 37.62 -10.48
CA VAL A 23 -12.55 36.35 -10.55
C VAL A 23 -11.79 35.31 -11.36
N ILE A 24 -11.20 35.67 -12.50
CA ILE A 24 -10.39 34.74 -13.30
C ILE A 24 -9.22 34.21 -12.47
N SER A 25 -8.46 35.11 -11.82
CA SER A 25 -7.32 34.72 -10.98
C SER A 25 -7.74 33.87 -9.78
N LEU A 26 -8.91 34.14 -9.19
CA LEU A 26 -9.49 33.33 -8.12
C LEU A 26 -9.86 31.93 -8.62
N ILE A 27 -10.53 31.82 -9.77
CA ILE A 27 -10.90 30.53 -10.38
C ILE A 27 -9.65 29.71 -10.69
N SER A 28 -8.59 30.32 -11.24
CA SER A 28 -7.33 29.62 -11.48
C SER A 28 -6.69 29.14 -10.19
N THR A 29 -6.66 30.00 -9.15
CA THR A 29 -6.09 29.66 -7.85
C THR A 29 -6.85 28.50 -7.19
N ILE A 30 -8.18 28.52 -7.25
CA ILE A 30 -9.03 27.42 -6.77
C ILE A 30 -8.79 26.16 -7.60
N GLY A 31 -8.68 26.26 -8.92
CA GLY A 31 -8.38 25.13 -9.79
C GLY A 31 -7.06 24.44 -9.43
N VAL A 32 -6.00 25.22 -9.21
CA VAL A 32 -4.71 24.70 -8.75
C VAL A 32 -4.82 24.11 -7.35
N ALA A 33 -5.50 24.80 -6.42
CA ALA A 33 -5.69 24.33 -5.06
C ALA A 33 -6.43 22.98 -5.00
N VAL A 34 -7.53 22.84 -5.75
CA VAL A 34 -8.30 21.60 -5.84
C VAL A 34 -7.48 20.49 -6.48
N GLY A 35 -6.72 20.79 -7.54
CA GLY A 35 -5.83 19.83 -8.18
C GLY A 35 -4.77 19.30 -7.22
N VAL A 36 -4.04 20.19 -6.54
CA VAL A 36 -3.00 19.81 -5.56
C VAL A 36 -3.60 19.07 -4.37
N MET A 37 -4.74 19.54 -3.86
CA MET A 37 -5.45 18.87 -2.76
C MET A 37 -5.84 17.43 -3.14
N ALA A 38 -6.44 17.24 -4.31
CA ALA A 38 -6.84 15.92 -4.79
C ALA A 38 -5.63 14.98 -4.95
N LEU A 39 -4.50 15.50 -5.43
CA LEU A 39 -3.26 14.74 -5.58
C LEU A 39 -2.71 14.27 -4.22
N VAL A 40 -2.66 15.17 -3.24
CA VAL A 40 -2.20 14.82 -1.88
C VAL A 40 -3.09 13.76 -1.26
N ILE A 41 -4.42 13.91 -1.37
CA ILE A 41 -5.38 12.95 -0.82
C ILE A 41 -5.26 11.58 -1.50
N ALA A 42 -5.20 11.55 -2.84
CA ALA A 42 -5.11 10.31 -3.59
C ALA A 42 -3.82 9.54 -3.25
N LEU A 43 -2.69 10.24 -3.15
CA LEU A 43 -1.42 9.62 -2.79
C LEU A 43 -1.40 9.14 -1.33
N ALA A 44 -1.93 9.94 -0.41
CA ALA A 44 -2.00 9.57 1.01
C ALA A 44 -2.89 8.35 1.27
N LEU A 45 -4.05 8.29 0.59
CA LEU A 45 -4.95 7.15 0.60
C LEU A 45 -4.22 5.86 0.20
N MET A 46 -3.54 5.92 -0.93
CA MET A 46 -2.86 4.75 -1.49
C MET A 46 -1.72 4.29 -0.60
N THR A 47 -0.87 5.22 -0.16
CA THR A 47 0.24 4.91 0.72
C THR A 47 -0.26 4.32 2.05
N GLY A 48 -1.38 4.80 2.58
CA GLY A 48 -2.01 4.23 3.76
C GLY A 48 -2.56 2.83 3.51
N LEU A 49 -3.35 2.64 2.45
CA LEU A 49 -3.95 1.34 2.13
C LEU A 49 -2.89 0.28 1.84
N GLN A 50 -1.87 0.63 1.05
CA GLN A 50 -0.75 -0.27 0.76
C GLN A 50 0.03 -0.61 2.02
N GLY A 51 0.24 0.35 2.92
CA GLY A 51 0.87 0.11 4.22
C GLY A 51 0.08 -0.90 5.06
N GLU A 52 -1.23 -0.69 5.19
CA GLU A 52 -2.10 -1.60 5.95
C GLU A 52 -2.15 -3.01 5.36
N LEU A 53 -2.31 -3.13 4.04
CA LEU A 53 -2.32 -4.42 3.35
C LEU A 53 -0.98 -5.12 3.50
N ARG A 54 0.13 -4.37 3.32
CA ARG A 54 1.48 -4.89 3.51
C ARG A 54 1.63 -5.41 4.93
N ASP A 55 1.45 -4.57 5.95
CA ASP A 55 1.73 -4.91 7.35
C ASP A 55 0.95 -6.15 7.81
N ARG A 56 -0.30 -6.34 7.32
CA ARG A 56 -1.08 -7.56 7.55
C ARG A 56 -0.53 -8.80 6.83
N ILE A 57 -0.08 -8.66 5.58
CA ILE A 57 0.56 -9.75 4.85
C ILE A 57 1.84 -10.17 5.57
N LEU A 58 2.67 -9.19 5.98
CA LEU A 58 3.97 -9.46 6.59
C LEU A 58 3.85 -10.14 7.95
N GLY A 59 2.87 -9.73 8.77
CA GLY A 59 2.65 -10.38 10.07
C GLY A 59 2.16 -11.82 9.96
N SER A 60 1.55 -12.17 8.83
CA SER A 60 0.89 -13.47 8.61
C SER A 60 1.80 -14.54 7.99
N THR A 61 2.92 -14.15 7.39
CA THR A 61 3.81 -15.06 6.65
C THR A 61 5.25 -14.97 7.13
N ALA A 62 6.02 -16.05 6.94
CA ALA A 62 7.46 -15.97 7.01
C ALA A 62 8.02 -15.07 5.90
N HIS A 63 9.16 -14.44 6.13
CA HIS A 63 9.77 -13.54 5.14
C HIS A 63 10.60 -14.33 4.11
N VAL A 64 11.24 -15.42 4.54
CA VAL A 64 12.03 -16.32 3.68
C VAL A 64 11.69 -17.77 4.03
N TYR A 65 11.54 -18.59 2.99
CA TYR A 65 11.28 -20.01 3.04
C TYR A 65 12.52 -20.76 2.57
N VAL A 66 13.02 -21.69 3.36
CA VAL A 66 14.24 -22.45 3.07
C VAL A 66 13.89 -23.93 3.04
N TRP A 67 13.90 -24.50 1.83
CA TRP A 67 13.63 -25.92 1.59
C TRP A 67 14.93 -26.70 1.56
N LYS A 68 15.00 -27.85 2.23
CA LYS A 68 16.15 -28.75 2.16
C LYS A 68 15.81 -30.03 1.41
N THR A 69 16.55 -30.30 0.35
CA THR A 69 16.45 -31.55 -0.42
C THR A 69 16.86 -32.73 0.48
N GLY A 70 15.95 -33.69 0.68
CA GLY A 70 16.18 -34.82 1.59
C GLY A 70 15.71 -34.61 3.04
N GLY A 71 15.22 -33.40 3.37
CA GLY A 71 14.64 -33.09 4.67
C GLY A 71 15.65 -32.76 5.79
N LEU A 72 15.12 -32.32 6.92
CA LEU A 72 15.83 -31.76 8.06
C LEU A 72 15.84 -32.78 9.21
N GLN A 73 16.91 -33.57 9.31
CA GLN A 73 17.04 -34.58 10.37
C GLN A 73 17.16 -33.95 11.76
N ASP A 74 17.97 -32.90 11.88
CA ASP A 74 18.11 -32.08 13.08
C ASP A 74 17.72 -30.64 12.75
N TYR A 75 16.41 -30.37 12.77
CA TYR A 75 15.92 -29.02 12.49
C TYR A 75 16.36 -28.01 13.56
N GLN A 76 16.69 -28.44 14.79
CA GLN A 76 17.08 -27.52 15.86
C GLN A 76 18.47 -26.94 15.57
N ALA A 77 19.43 -27.78 15.17
CA ALA A 77 20.75 -27.32 14.75
C ALA A 77 20.67 -26.38 13.53
N GLU A 78 19.79 -26.68 12.57
CA GLU A 78 19.59 -25.85 11.37
C GLU A 78 18.94 -24.50 11.69
N VAL A 79 17.97 -24.48 12.61
CA VAL A 79 17.36 -23.24 13.11
C VAL A 79 18.40 -22.36 13.80
N GLU A 80 19.25 -22.93 14.66
CA GLU A 80 20.33 -22.17 15.32
C GLU A 80 21.37 -21.65 14.32
N ARG A 81 21.69 -22.45 13.28
CA ARG A 81 22.55 -22.00 12.19
C ARG A 81 21.97 -20.79 11.46
N LEU A 82 20.66 -20.81 11.14
CA LEU A 82 19.97 -19.68 10.51
C LEU A 82 19.90 -18.45 11.41
N ARG A 83 19.69 -18.62 12.72
CA ARG A 83 19.70 -17.51 13.68
C ARG A 83 21.06 -16.80 13.79
N GLY A 84 22.15 -17.50 13.45
CA GLY A 84 23.49 -16.92 13.40
C GLY A 84 23.73 -15.99 12.21
N GLU A 85 22.85 -16.00 11.20
CA GLU A 85 23.02 -15.20 9.98
C GLU A 85 22.59 -13.72 10.18
N PRO A 86 23.37 -12.75 9.68
CA PRO A 86 23.04 -11.34 9.81
C PRO A 86 21.67 -10.98 9.22
N GLY A 87 20.82 -10.36 10.05
CA GLY A 87 19.50 -9.91 9.66
C GLY A 87 18.37 -10.91 9.93
N VAL A 88 18.69 -12.14 10.35
CA VAL A 88 17.70 -13.14 10.80
C VAL A 88 17.29 -12.86 12.24
N LEU A 89 15.99 -12.70 12.49
CA LEU A 89 15.42 -12.51 13.83
C LEU A 89 14.96 -13.82 14.45
N ALA A 90 14.35 -14.69 13.65
CA ALA A 90 13.86 -15.98 14.10
C ALA A 90 13.81 -16.97 12.93
N ALA A 91 13.86 -18.26 13.26
CA ALA A 91 13.62 -19.33 12.33
C ALA A 91 12.87 -20.47 13.04
N GLY A 92 12.10 -21.24 12.29
CA GLY A 92 11.34 -22.38 12.81
C GLY A 92 11.04 -23.41 11.72
N PRO A 93 10.86 -24.70 12.08
CA PRO A 93 10.47 -25.74 11.15
C PRO A 93 9.00 -25.62 10.78
N ALA A 94 8.68 -25.92 9.53
CA ALA A 94 7.32 -25.99 9.05
C ALA A 94 7.08 -27.24 8.19
N VAL A 95 5.85 -27.74 8.21
CA VAL A 95 5.36 -28.74 7.26
C VAL A 95 4.03 -28.26 6.69
N LEU A 96 4.00 -28.07 5.38
CA LEU A 96 2.80 -27.65 4.67
C LEU A 96 2.02 -28.86 4.16
N GLY A 97 0.72 -28.87 4.42
CA GLY A 97 -0.23 -29.89 3.96
C GLY A 97 -1.53 -29.25 3.49
N LYS A 98 -2.36 -30.03 2.80
CA LYS A 98 -3.72 -29.62 2.40
C LYS A 98 -4.72 -30.62 2.95
N ALA A 99 -5.84 -30.13 3.48
CA ALA A 99 -6.91 -30.97 4.00
C ALA A 99 -8.27 -30.32 3.78
N LEU A 100 -9.31 -31.14 3.86
CA LEU A 100 -10.69 -30.69 4.02
C LEU A 100 -11.04 -30.80 5.51
N ILE A 101 -11.43 -29.69 6.13
CA ILE A 101 -11.96 -29.66 7.48
C ILE A 101 -13.48 -29.77 7.41
N VAL A 102 -14.05 -30.68 8.19
CA VAL A 102 -15.46 -31.04 8.15
C VAL A 102 -16.05 -31.03 9.56
N THR A 103 -17.25 -30.49 9.64
CA THR A 103 -18.13 -30.49 10.81
C THR A 103 -19.51 -31.01 10.41
N ASP A 104 -20.42 -31.17 11.36
CA ASP A 104 -21.79 -31.57 11.07
C ASP A 104 -22.58 -30.52 10.26
N ARG A 105 -22.09 -29.27 10.20
CA ARG A 105 -22.79 -28.12 9.60
C ARG A 105 -22.17 -27.66 8.28
N ALA A 106 -20.85 -27.70 8.18
CA ALA A 106 -20.11 -27.16 7.04
C ALA A 106 -18.76 -27.84 6.83
N GLU A 107 -18.20 -27.65 5.63
CA GLU A 107 -16.87 -28.11 5.24
C GLU A 107 -16.10 -26.98 4.55
N ALA A 108 -14.77 -27.02 4.67
CA ALA A 108 -13.88 -26.04 4.05
C ALA A 108 -12.54 -26.67 3.66
N PHE A 109 -11.97 -26.25 2.53
CA PHE A 109 -10.61 -26.62 2.14
C PHE A 109 -9.61 -25.69 2.83
N ILE A 110 -8.62 -26.26 3.50
CA ILE A 110 -7.62 -25.51 4.25
C ILE A 110 -6.20 -25.99 3.94
N SER A 111 -5.26 -25.06 4.03
CA SER A 111 -3.83 -25.34 4.11
C SER A 111 -3.47 -25.56 5.58
N LEU A 112 -2.93 -26.74 5.89
CA LEU A 112 -2.44 -27.06 7.22
C LEU A 112 -0.97 -26.72 7.32
N LYS A 113 -0.62 -25.97 8.36
CA LYS A 113 0.76 -25.64 8.69
C LYS A 113 1.13 -26.33 9.99
N GLY A 114 2.02 -27.31 9.90
CA GLY A 114 2.65 -27.95 11.05
C GLY A 114 3.78 -27.09 11.57
N VAL A 115 3.72 -26.69 12.84
CA VAL A 115 4.68 -25.77 13.44
C VAL A 115 5.18 -26.30 14.78
N ASP A 116 6.37 -25.84 15.19
CA ASP A 116 6.81 -25.96 16.58
C ASP A 116 6.22 -24.78 17.40
N PRO A 117 5.30 -25.04 18.36
CA PRO A 117 4.66 -23.98 19.15
C PRO A 117 5.64 -23.07 19.90
N ALA A 118 6.83 -23.57 20.26
CA ALA A 118 7.82 -22.79 20.99
C ALA A 118 8.58 -21.81 20.09
N LEU A 119 8.71 -22.12 18.80
CA LEU A 119 9.47 -21.32 17.84
C LEU A 119 8.55 -20.41 16.99
N GLU A 120 7.31 -20.84 16.74
CA GLU A 120 6.39 -20.18 15.81
C GLU A 120 6.09 -18.72 16.18
N GLY A 121 5.96 -18.42 17.48
CA GLY A 121 5.69 -17.04 17.94
C GLY A 121 6.79 -16.03 17.63
N GLY A 122 8.01 -16.49 17.32
CA GLY A 122 9.08 -15.64 16.81
C GLY A 122 9.09 -15.51 15.28
N VAL A 123 8.53 -16.49 14.57
CA VAL A 123 8.53 -16.55 13.10
C VAL A 123 7.36 -15.79 12.51
N THR A 124 6.14 -15.97 13.05
CA THR A 124 4.92 -15.30 12.59
C THR A 124 4.20 -14.62 13.75
N ASP A 125 3.29 -13.69 13.44
CA ASP A 125 2.54 -12.96 14.47
C ASP A 125 1.33 -13.76 15.01
N VAL A 126 1.15 -15.03 14.60
CA VAL A 126 0.02 -15.89 14.98
C VAL A 126 -0.15 -15.99 16.50
N ALA A 127 0.96 -16.03 17.25
CA ALA A 127 0.94 -16.06 18.72
C ALA A 127 0.29 -14.81 19.31
N SER A 128 0.64 -13.64 18.77
CA SER A 128 0.11 -12.34 19.21
C SER A 128 -1.30 -12.05 18.70
N ALA A 129 -1.67 -12.69 17.58
CA ALA A 129 -2.98 -12.57 16.92
C ALA A 129 -4.05 -13.52 17.50
N MET A 130 -3.74 -14.28 18.53
CA MET A 130 -4.68 -15.18 19.20
C MET A 130 -5.82 -14.38 19.87
N GLN A 131 -7.07 -14.73 19.54
CA GLN A 131 -8.26 -14.17 20.18
C GLN A 131 -8.70 -15.03 21.36
N ARG A 132 -8.59 -16.37 21.23
CA ARG A 132 -8.97 -17.36 22.25
C ARG A 132 -8.03 -18.57 22.17
N GLY A 133 -7.66 -19.14 23.31
CA GLY A 133 -6.72 -20.27 23.36
C GLY A 133 -5.27 -19.83 23.14
N GLY A 134 -4.40 -20.75 22.70
CA GLY A 134 -2.99 -20.45 22.46
C GLY A 134 -2.23 -21.58 21.76
N LEU A 135 -1.02 -21.28 21.29
CA LEU A 135 -0.12 -22.23 20.60
C LEU A 135 0.19 -23.48 21.44
N GLU A 136 0.25 -23.35 22.76
CA GLU A 136 0.45 -24.48 23.68
C GLU A 136 -0.63 -25.57 23.54
N GLY A 137 -1.84 -25.20 23.12
CA GLY A 137 -2.94 -26.13 22.91
C GLY A 137 -2.78 -27.05 21.69
N LEU A 138 -1.77 -26.83 20.84
CA LEU A 138 -1.48 -27.68 19.70
C LEU A 138 -0.92 -29.06 20.10
N VAL A 139 -0.18 -29.11 21.21
CA VAL A 139 0.41 -30.35 21.71
C VAL A 139 -0.58 -31.00 22.69
N PRO A 140 -1.07 -32.21 22.41
CA PRO A 140 -2.01 -32.88 23.29
C PRO A 140 -1.35 -33.20 24.64
N ARG A 141 -2.07 -32.95 25.74
CA ARG A 141 -1.66 -33.36 27.09
C ARG A 141 -2.31 -34.72 27.42
N GLY A 142 -1.53 -35.79 27.41
CA GLY A 142 -2.04 -37.14 27.70
C GLY A 142 -2.88 -37.72 26.56
N GLU A 143 -4.10 -38.19 26.85
CA GLU A 143 -5.02 -38.81 25.88
C GLU A 143 -5.91 -37.80 25.12
N GLU A 144 -5.65 -36.50 25.26
CA GLU A 144 -6.39 -35.48 24.54
C GLU A 144 -6.25 -35.62 23.01
N LEU A 145 -7.31 -35.27 22.29
CA LEU A 145 -7.25 -35.12 20.83
C LEU A 145 -6.20 -34.04 20.48
N PRO A 146 -5.42 -34.21 19.40
CA PRO A 146 -4.48 -33.19 18.98
C PRO A 146 -5.22 -31.87 18.66
N GLY A 147 -4.55 -30.75 18.93
CA GLY A 147 -5.12 -29.43 18.76
C GLY A 147 -4.98 -28.90 17.33
N ILE A 148 -5.94 -28.07 16.91
CA ILE A 148 -5.84 -27.21 15.73
C ILE A 148 -6.17 -25.76 16.10
N LEU A 149 -5.37 -24.82 15.61
CA LEU A 149 -5.74 -23.40 15.62
C LEU A 149 -6.33 -23.04 14.27
N ILE A 150 -7.46 -22.36 14.29
CA ILE A 150 -8.16 -21.92 13.07
C ILE A 150 -8.39 -20.42 13.13
N GLY A 151 -8.52 -19.78 11.97
CA GLY A 151 -8.83 -18.36 11.92
C GLY A 151 -10.29 -18.07 12.26
N THR A 152 -10.60 -16.82 12.62
CA THR A 152 -11.95 -16.36 12.99
C THR A 152 -12.98 -16.58 11.88
N ALA A 153 -12.60 -16.35 10.61
CA ALA A 153 -13.48 -16.56 9.47
C ALA A 153 -13.80 -18.04 9.27
N LEU A 154 -12.80 -18.92 9.37
CA LEU A 154 -12.99 -20.37 9.29
C LEU A 154 -13.83 -20.90 10.44
N ALA A 155 -13.59 -20.45 11.68
CA ALA A 155 -14.39 -20.81 12.84
C ALA A 155 -15.86 -20.42 12.67
N SER A 156 -16.11 -19.21 12.15
CA SER A 156 -17.46 -18.70 11.89
C SER A 156 -18.16 -19.49 10.77
N GLN A 157 -17.44 -19.83 9.70
CA GLN A 157 -17.95 -20.64 8.59
C GLN A 157 -18.33 -22.06 9.03
N LEU A 158 -17.50 -22.68 9.88
CA LEU A 158 -17.73 -24.02 10.42
C LEU A 158 -18.73 -24.02 11.59
N GLY A 159 -18.99 -22.86 12.19
CA GLY A 159 -19.87 -22.72 13.35
C GLY A 159 -19.33 -23.43 14.59
N VAL A 160 -18.00 -23.37 14.79
CA VAL A 160 -17.27 -24.02 15.90
C VAL A 160 -16.55 -22.99 16.76
N ASP A 161 -16.34 -23.36 18.02
CA ASP A 161 -15.62 -22.57 19.01
C ASP A 161 -14.49 -23.39 19.68
N VAL A 162 -13.67 -22.71 20.50
CA VAL A 162 -12.57 -23.37 21.22
C VAL A 162 -13.12 -24.49 22.11
N GLY A 163 -12.60 -25.70 21.94
CA GLY A 163 -13.05 -26.91 22.63
C GLY A 163 -13.85 -27.88 21.74
N ASP A 164 -14.41 -27.40 20.63
CA ASP A 164 -15.18 -28.24 19.72
C ASP A 164 -14.32 -29.23 18.94
N GLN A 165 -14.95 -30.27 18.40
CA GLN A 165 -14.29 -31.29 17.60
C GLN A 165 -14.53 -31.06 16.12
N VAL A 166 -13.46 -31.21 15.34
CA VAL A 166 -13.48 -31.11 13.88
C VAL A 166 -12.83 -32.36 13.28
N ALA A 167 -13.32 -32.78 12.11
CA ALA A 167 -12.70 -33.86 11.36
C ALA A 167 -11.86 -33.29 10.22
N LEU A 168 -10.61 -33.72 10.11
CA LEU A 168 -9.79 -33.50 8.93
C LEU A 168 -9.85 -34.72 8.02
N LEU A 169 -10.06 -34.45 6.73
CA LEU A 169 -9.96 -35.40 5.65
C LEU A 169 -8.79 -35.01 4.75
N THR A 170 -7.84 -35.92 4.58
CA THR A 170 -6.70 -35.70 3.68
C THR A 170 -6.80 -36.56 2.42
N PRO A 171 -6.39 -36.02 1.26
CA PRO A 171 -6.42 -36.75 -0.01
C PRO A 171 -5.45 -37.94 -0.04
N GLN A 172 -4.45 -37.96 0.84
CA GLN A 172 -3.53 -39.08 1.05
C GLN A 172 -4.25 -40.18 1.86
N GLY A 173 -5.07 -40.95 1.13
CA GLY A 173 -5.86 -42.05 1.64
C GLY A 173 -5.14 -43.41 1.61
N THR A 174 -5.77 -44.41 2.22
CA THR A 174 -5.35 -45.81 2.05
C THR A 174 -5.98 -46.40 0.78
N LEU A 175 -5.17 -47.06 -0.04
CA LEU A 175 -5.64 -47.80 -1.20
C LEU A 175 -6.48 -49.00 -0.73
N THR A 176 -7.73 -49.07 -1.18
CA THR A 176 -8.60 -50.23 -1.00
C THR A 176 -8.96 -50.82 -2.37
N PRO A 177 -9.42 -52.07 -2.46
CA PRO A 177 -9.89 -52.67 -3.71
C PRO A 177 -11.04 -51.89 -4.39
N MET A 178 -11.71 -50.98 -3.68
CA MET A 178 -12.82 -50.15 -4.16
C MET A 178 -12.41 -48.69 -4.46
N GLY A 179 -11.13 -48.32 -4.30
CA GLY A 179 -10.61 -46.97 -4.52
C GLY A 179 -9.80 -46.41 -3.34
N MET A 180 -9.34 -45.16 -3.44
CA MET A 180 -8.65 -44.47 -2.34
C MET A 180 -9.66 -44.00 -1.29
N LEU A 181 -9.56 -44.52 -0.06
CA LEU A 181 -10.35 -44.02 1.07
C LEU A 181 -9.59 -42.89 1.77
N PRO A 182 -10.13 -41.66 1.85
CA PRO A 182 -9.47 -40.57 2.56
C PRO A 182 -9.29 -40.90 4.04
N ARG A 183 -8.14 -40.51 4.61
CA ARG A 183 -7.90 -40.69 6.04
C ARG A 183 -8.62 -39.59 6.81
N GLN A 184 -9.49 -40.00 7.73
CA GLN A 184 -10.14 -39.10 8.67
C GLN A 184 -9.36 -39.06 10.00
N ARG A 185 -9.12 -37.84 10.51
CA ARG A 185 -8.52 -37.58 11.82
C ARG A 185 -9.38 -36.59 12.58
N ARG A 186 -9.66 -36.87 13.86
CA ARG A 186 -10.40 -35.94 14.73
C ARG A 186 -9.42 -35.05 15.47
N LEU A 187 -9.72 -33.77 15.53
CA LEU A 187 -8.94 -32.75 16.23
C LEU A 187 -9.87 -31.93 17.12
N ARG A 188 -9.29 -31.32 18.15
CA ARG A 188 -9.97 -30.32 18.99
C ARG A 188 -9.55 -28.93 18.54
N VAL A 189 -10.49 -28.00 18.44
CA VAL A 189 -10.18 -26.58 18.25
C VAL A 189 -9.48 -26.08 19.52
N ALA A 190 -8.16 -25.88 19.43
CA ALA A 190 -7.31 -25.47 20.54
C ALA A 190 -7.30 -23.94 20.73
N GLY A 191 -7.65 -23.20 19.68
CA GLY A 191 -7.69 -21.76 19.71
C GLY A 191 -8.17 -21.15 18.39
N VAL A 192 -8.53 -19.88 18.46
CA VAL A 192 -8.96 -19.08 17.32
C VAL A 192 -8.08 -17.84 17.23
N TYR A 193 -7.50 -17.59 16.05
CA TYR A 193 -6.66 -16.42 15.77
C TYR A 193 -7.34 -15.48 14.77
N SER A 194 -6.89 -14.23 14.70
CA SER A 194 -7.24 -13.33 13.59
C SER A 194 -6.03 -12.54 13.16
N LEU A 195 -5.48 -12.91 12.01
CA LEU A 195 -4.37 -12.22 11.35
C LEU A 195 -4.85 -11.02 10.53
N GLY A 196 -6.17 -10.85 10.40
CA GLY A 196 -6.77 -9.68 9.76
C GLY A 196 -6.76 -9.73 8.23
N LEU A 197 -6.49 -10.90 7.65
CA LEU A 197 -6.63 -11.19 6.23
C LEU A 197 -7.58 -12.37 6.05
N LEU A 198 -8.64 -12.18 5.28
CA LEU A 198 -9.67 -13.20 5.06
C LEU A 198 -9.09 -14.51 4.51
N GLU A 199 -8.16 -14.41 3.56
CA GLU A 199 -7.54 -15.59 2.94
C GLU A 199 -6.76 -16.43 3.94
N PHE A 200 -6.13 -15.79 4.93
CA PHE A 200 -5.46 -16.48 6.03
C PHE A 200 -6.46 -16.99 7.07
N ASP A 201 -7.36 -16.13 7.53
CA ASP A 201 -8.33 -16.44 8.59
C ASP A 201 -9.37 -17.49 8.15
N ALA A 202 -9.61 -17.64 6.84
CA ALA A 202 -10.50 -18.66 6.27
C ALA A 202 -9.74 -19.90 5.74
N GLY A 203 -8.47 -19.75 5.36
CA GLY A 203 -7.74 -20.75 4.58
C GLY A 203 -6.67 -21.54 5.33
N PHE A 204 -6.23 -21.11 6.51
CA PHE A 204 -5.12 -21.75 7.23
C PHE A 204 -5.53 -22.37 8.57
N GLY A 205 -5.03 -23.58 8.82
CA GLY A 205 -5.08 -24.24 10.12
C GLY A 205 -3.69 -24.58 10.63
N PHE A 206 -3.38 -24.23 11.87
CA PHE A 206 -2.08 -24.58 12.49
C PHE A 206 -2.23 -25.85 13.33
N VAL A 207 -1.27 -26.74 13.23
CA VAL A 207 -1.19 -27.99 14.01
C VAL A 207 0.24 -28.20 14.50
N SER A 208 0.46 -29.11 15.45
CA SER A 208 1.82 -29.48 15.86
C SER A 208 2.62 -30.05 14.68
N LEU A 209 3.92 -29.76 14.64
CA LEU A 209 4.86 -30.26 13.62
C LEU A 209 4.77 -31.77 13.43
N ASP A 210 4.81 -32.53 14.53
CA ASP A 210 4.72 -33.99 14.53
C ASP A 210 3.39 -34.50 13.93
N PHE A 211 2.27 -33.87 14.26
CA PHE A 211 0.98 -34.24 13.65
C PHE A 211 1.00 -34.00 12.14
N ALA A 212 1.51 -32.86 11.67
CA ALA A 212 1.59 -32.56 10.24
C ALA A 212 2.52 -33.53 9.49
N GLN A 213 3.66 -33.90 10.07
CA GLN A 213 4.57 -34.89 9.52
C GLN A 213 3.86 -36.23 9.28
N ARG A 214 3.13 -36.73 10.30
CA ARG A 214 2.34 -37.97 10.17
C ARG A 214 1.19 -37.84 9.18
N LEU A 215 0.59 -36.66 9.10
CA LEU A 215 -0.52 -36.38 8.20
C LEU A 215 -0.08 -36.43 6.74
N VAL A 216 1.04 -35.78 6.41
CA VAL A 216 1.60 -35.69 5.05
C VAL A 216 2.42 -36.93 4.68
N GLY A 217 2.79 -37.75 5.67
CA GLY A 217 3.59 -38.97 5.48
C GLY A 217 5.09 -38.69 5.36
N LYS A 218 5.60 -37.61 5.97
CA LYS A 218 7.02 -37.26 5.99
C LYS A 218 7.66 -37.67 7.33
N ALA A 219 8.85 -38.27 7.29
CA ALA A 219 9.59 -38.65 8.49
C ALA A 219 10.27 -37.44 9.18
N VAL A 220 10.66 -36.44 8.38
CA VAL A 220 11.36 -35.22 8.81
C VAL A 220 10.72 -34.00 8.13
N PRO A 221 10.74 -32.81 8.76
CA PRO A 221 10.32 -31.59 8.08
C PRO A 221 11.31 -31.27 6.96
N ASP A 222 10.87 -30.55 5.93
CA ASP A 222 11.71 -30.18 4.78
C ASP A 222 11.73 -28.67 4.52
N LEU A 223 11.00 -27.91 5.32
CA LEU A 223 10.91 -26.45 5.24
C LEU A 223 11.31 -25.81 6.57
N LEU A 224 12.15 -24.78 6.48
CA LEU A 224 12.39 -23.80 7.53
C LEU A 224 11.81 -22.47 7.08
N GLU A 225 11.11 -21.83 8.00
CA GLU A 225 10.59 -20.48 7.82
C GLU A 225 11.44 -19.50 8.63
N VAL A 226 11.74 -18.36 8.02
CA VAL A 226 12.68 -17.37 8.56
C VAL A 226 12.03 -16.01 8.60
N ARG A 227 12.11 -15.36 9.77
CA ARG A 227 11.78 -13.95 9.96
C ARG A 227 13.06 -13.14 9.96
N ILE A 228 13.03 -12.04 9.21
CA ILE A 228 14.16 -11.11 9.09
C ILE A 228 13.78 -9.70 9.57
N ALA A 229 14.78 -8.89 9.88
CA ALA A 229 14.58 -7.55 10.43
C ALA A 229 13.95 -6.56 9.44
N ASP A 230 14.45 -6.55 8.20
CA ASP A 230 13.90 -5.77 7.11
C ASP A 230 13.44 -6.70 5.99
N ILE A 231 12.15 -6.66 5.71
CA ILE A 231 11.55 -7.51 4.68
C ILE A 231 11.95 -7.11 3.26
N TYR A 232 12.34 -5.85 3.01
CA TYR A 232 12.79 -5.43 1.69
C TYR A 232 14.16 -6.01 1.36
N GLU A 233 14.89 -6.48 2.37
CA GLU A 233 16.11 -7.26 2.20
C GLU A 233 15.81 -8.75 1.99
N ALA A 234 14.56 -9.21 2.01
CA ALA A 234 14.23 -10.65 1.89
C ALA A 234 14.85 -11.32 0.65
N PRO A 235 14.83 -10.72 -0.55
CA PRO A 235 15.50 -11.31 -1.71
C PRO A 235 17.02 -11.43 -1.50
N ALA A 236 17.66 -10.38 -0.98
CA ALA A 236 19.10 -10.37 -0.72
C ALA A 236 19.49 -11.34 0.41
N VAL A 237 18.66 -11.48 1.44
CA VAL A 237 18.86 -12.46 2.51
C VAL A 237 18.67 -13.88 1.98
N ALA A 238 17.64 -14.14 1.16
CA ALA A 238 17.41 -15.44 0.54
C ALA A 238 18.62 -15.86 -0.31
N ASP A 239 19.15 -14.98 -1.16
CA ASP A 239 20.35 -15.25 -1.97
C ASP A 239 21.58 -15.55 -1.10
N ARG A 240 21.78 -14.81 0.00
CA ARG A 240 22.87 -15.07 0.96
C ARG A 240 22.70 -16.40 1.67
N LEU A 241 21.48 -16.76 2.06
CA LEU A 241 21.16 -18.04 2.69
C LEU A 241 21.38 -19.21 1.72
N ALA A 242 20.98 -19.08 0.47
CA ALA A 242 21.28 -20.08 -0.56
C ALA A 242 22.79 -20.30 -0.74
N ALA A 243 23.57 -19.20 -0.78
CA ALA A 243 25.01 -19.27 -0.94
C ALA A 243 25.74 -19.88 0.28
N SER A 244 25.27 -19.62 1.49
CA SER A 244 25.91 -20.07 2.74
C SER A 244 25.53 -21.50 3.15
N LEU A 245 24.30 -21.92 2.85
CA LEU A 245 23.79 -23.25 3.23
C LEU A 245 24.24 -24.34 2.24
N GLY A 246 24.47 -23.99 0.97
CA GLY A 246 24.92 -24.89 -0.08
C GLY A 246 23.80 -25.40 -0.98
N SER A 247 24.16 -26.19 -2.00
CA SER A 247 23.27 -26.58 -3.11
C SER A 247 22.10 -27.50 -2.74
N GLU A 248 22.08 -28.06 -1.52
CA GLU A 248 20.97 -28.89 -1.04
C GLU A 248 19.77 -28.06 -0.60
N TYR A 249 19.97 -26.74 -0.42
CA TYR A 249 18.94 -25.81 0.04
C TYR A 249 18.43 -24.96 -1.12
N VAL A 250 17.12 -24.78 -1.15
CA VAL A 250 16.42 -23.89 -2.08
C VAL A 250 15.72 -22.84 -1.24
N THR A 251 16.11 -21.58 -1.41
CA THR A 251 15.49 -20.46 -0.73
C THR A 251 14.49 -19.78 -1.65
N GLN A 252 13.37 -19.35 -1.09
CA GLN A 252 12.37 -18.50 -1.75
C GLN A 252 12.00 -17.39 -0.78
N ASP A 253 11.80 -16.18 -1.27
CA ASP A 253 11.26 -15.11 -0.46
C ASP A 253 9.76 -14.94 -0.69
N TRP A 254 9.12 -14.23 0.23
CA TRP A 254 7.68 -13.97 0.17
C TRP A 254 7.22 -13.23 -1.10
N THR A 255 8.10 -12.46 -1.77
CA THR A 255 7.78 -11.76 -3.03
C THR A 255 7.55 -12.73 -4.17
N ASP A 256 8.35 -13.79 -4.24
CA ASP A 256 8.20 -14.86 -5.23
C ASP A 256 6.88 -15.61 -5.04
N MET A 257 6.50 -15.90 -3.79
CA MET A 257 5.25 -16.60 -3.48
C MET A 257 4.01 -15.76 -3.79
N ASN A 258 4.12 -14.42 -3.73
CA ASN A 258 3.01 -13.48 -3.90
C ASN A 258 3.16 -12.61 -5.15
N GLN A 259 3.86 -13.11 -6.18
CA GLN A 259 4.19 -12.34 -7.39
C GLN A 259 2.95 -11.72 -8.06
N SER A 260 1.81 -12.42 -8.05
CA SER A 260 0.54 -11.93 -8.61
C SER A 260 0.03 -10.70 -7.87
N LEU A 261 0.06 -10.70 -6.53
CA LEU A 261 -0.33 -9.59 -5.69
C LEU A 261 0.57 -8.37 -5.93
N PHE A 262 1.89 -8.57 -5.97
CA PHE A 262 2.84 -7.49 -6.26
C PHE A 262 2.70 -6.92 -7.67
N SER A 263 2.47 -7.79 -8.65
CA SER A 263 2.22 -7.36 -10.03
C SER A 263 0.93 -6.53 -10.11
N ALA A 264 -0.11 -6.92 -9.35
CA ALA A 264 -1.35 -6.15 -9.24
C ALA A 264 -1.11 -4.78 -8.58
N LEU A 265 -0.37 -4.71 -7.47
CA LEU A 265 0.00 -3.45 -6.82
C LEU A 265 0.79 -2.53 -7.76
N TRP A 266 1.67 -3.09 -8.60
CA TRP A 266 2.43 -2.32 -9.58
C TRP A 266 1.55 -1.78 -10.71
N LEU A 267 0.68 -2.62 -11.27
CA LEU A 267 -0.31 -2.20 -12.27
C LEU A 267 -1.24 -1.10 -11.73
N GLU A 268 -1.67 -1.23 -10.49
CA GLU A 268 -2.48 -0.23 -9.80
C GLU A 268 -1.72 1.09 -9.64
N LYS A 269 -0.46 1.04 -9.18
CA LYS A 269 0.42 2.23 -9.10
C LYS A 269 0.60 2.91 -10.45
N MET A 270 0.72 2.14 -11.53
CA MET A 270 0.81 2.67 -12.89
C MET A 270 -0.48 3.37 -13.32
N ALA A 271 -1.64 2.74 -13.12
CA ALA A 271 -2.94 3.32 -13.46
C ALA A 271 -3.17 4.65 -12.73
N ILE A 272 -2.83 4.70 -11.44
CA ILE A 272 -2.98 5.90 -10.61
C ILE A 272 -2.00 6.99 -11.03
N SER A 273 -0.75 6.65 -11.38
CA SER A 273 0.20 7.62 -11.93
C SER A 273 -0.34 8.27 -13.21
N ILE A 274 -1.04 7.52 -14.06
CA ILE A 274 -1.69 8.04 -15.27
C ILE A 274 -2.84 8.98 -14.89
N THR A 275 -3.72 8.59 -13.97
CA THR A 275 -4.84 9.43 -13.51
C THR A 275 -4.35 10.72 -12.86
N ILE A 276 -3.33 10.65 -12.00
CA ILE A 276 -2.64 11.80 -11.40
C ILE A 276 -2.09 12.71 -12.49
N GLY A 277 -1.39 12.14 -13.48
CA GLY A 277 -0.88 12.89 -14.62
C GLY A 277 -1.99 13.63 -15.39
N LEU A 278 -3.15 12.99 -15.56
CA LEU A 278 -4.31 13.60 -16.22
C LEU A 278 -4.90 14.76 -15.39
N ILE A 279 -5.06 14.59 -14.08
CA ILE A 279 -5.55 15.65 -13.17
C ILE A 279 -4.62 16.86 -13.23
N VAL A 280 -3.31 16.61 -13.17
CA VAL A 280 -2.28 17.66 -13.27
C VAL A 280 -2.33 18.37 -14.62
N MET A 281 -2.48 17.62 -15.72
CA MET A 281 -2.60 18.18 -17.07
C MET A 281 -3.81 19.10 -17.18
N VAL A 282 -4.98 18.68 -16.67
CA VAL A 282 -6.20 19.50 -16.67
C VAL A 282 -6.00 20.78 -15.85
N ALA A 283 -5.34 20.70 -14.68
CA ALA A 283 -5.02 21.88 -13.89
C ALA A 283 -4.08 22.84 -14.62
N ALA A 284 -3.05 22.32 -15.32
CA ALA A 284 -2.13 23.13 -16.11
C ALA A 284 -2.83 23.86 -17.26
N LEU A 285 -3.72 23.16 -17.98
CA LEU A 285 -4.52 23.74 -19.06
C LEU A 285 -5.43 24.88 -18.55
N ASN A 286 -5.99 24.74 -17.36
CA ASN A 286 -6.79 25.79 -16.73
C ASN A 286 -5.94 27.06 -16.48
N ILE A 287 -4.71 26.92 -15.98
CA ILE A 287 -3.78 28.05 -15.80
C ILE A 287 -3.48 28.72 -17.15
N ILE A 288 -3.19 27.93 -18.18
CA ILE A 288 -2.89 28.44 -19.53
C ILE A 288 -4.08 29.27 -20.05
N ALA A 289 -5.28 28.68 -20.04
CA ALA A 289 -6.49 29.34 -20.52
C ALA A 289 -6.78 30.63 -19.74
N SER A 290 -6.64 30.59 -18.42
CA SER A 290 -6.88 31.74 -17.54
C SER A 290 -5.88 32.88 -17.78
N LEU A 291 -4.59 32.57 -17.95
CA LEU A 291 -3.58 33.58 -18.22
C LEU A 291 -3.71 34.18 -19.61
N ILE A 292 -4.08 33.38 -20.62
CA ILE A 292 -4.38 33.90 -21.97
C ILE A 292 -5.54 34.89 -21.89
N LEU A 293 -6.63 34.51 -21.22
CA LEU A 293 -7.78 35.40 -21.04
C LEU A 293 -7.40 36.70 -20.32
N LEU A 294 -6.56 36.61 -19.29
CA LEU A 294 -6.05 37.76 -18.54
C LEU A 294 -5.19 38.67 -19.44
N VAL A 295 -4.30 38.10 -20.26
CA VAL A 295 -3.47 38.86 -21.21
C VAL A 295 -4.33 39.58 -22.24
N MET A 296 -5.37 38.92 -22.76
CA MET A 296 -6.32 39.50 -23.71
C MET A 296 -7.07 40.69 -23.10
N GLU A 297 -7.57 40.53 -21.87
CA GLU A 297 -8.28 41.59 -21.13
C GLU A 297 -7.34 42.76 -20.75
N LYS A 298 -6.05 42.49 -20.59
CA LYS A 298 -5.00 43.48 -20.25
C LYS A 298 -4.21 44.00 -21.46
N SER A 299 -4.62 43.70 -22.68
CA SER A 299 -3.93 44.13 -23.91
C SER A 299 -3.68 45.64 -23.98
N ARG A 300 -4.66 46.47 -23.61
CA ARG A 300 -4.53 47.94 -23.56
C ARG A 300 -3.55 48.42 -22.48
N ASP A 301 -3.63 47.85 -21.27
CA ASP A 301 -2.73 48.19 -20.17
C ASP A 301 -1.28 47.83 -20.54
N ILE A 302 -1.06 46.69 -21.22
CA ILE A 302 0.24 46.27 -21.76
C ILE A 302 0.75 47.25 -22.83
N ALA A 303 -0.14 47.70 -23.73
CA ALA A 303 0.21 48.67 -24.76
C ALA A 303 0.68 50.00 -24.17
N ILE A 304 -0.04 50.53 -23.17
CA ILE A 304 0.32 51.76 -22.45
C ILE A 304 1.68 51.59 -21.74
N LEU A 305 1.91 50.47 -21.07
CA LEU A 305 3.19 50.19 -20.43
C LEU A 305 4.35 50.19 -21.45
N LYS A 306 4.14 49.56 -22.61
CA LYS A 306 5.14 49.50 -23.69
C LYS A 306 5.39 50.86 -24.33
N THR A 307 4.37 51.69 -24.55
CA THR A 307 4.55 53.05 -25.08
C THR A 307 5.24 53.97 -24.08
N MET A 308 5.07 53.72 -22.78
CA MET A 308 5.82 54.38 -21.71
C MET A 308 7.27 53.86 -21.54
N GLY A 309 7.70 52.86 -22.32
CA GLY A 309 9.09 52.37 -22.33
C GLY A 309 9.32 51.02 -21.63
N ALA A 310 8.28 50.30 -21.20
CA ALA A 310 8.44 48.95 -20.67
C ALA A 310 8.90 47.98 -21.76
N SER A 311 9.98 47.23 -21.48
CA SER A 311 10.50 46.24 -22.42
C SER A 311 9.62 44.99 -22.48
N SER A 312 9.67 44.24 -23.59
CA SER A 312 8.96 42.96 -23.72
C SER A 312 9.37 41.95 -22.65
N ARG A 313 10.62 42.02 -22.15
CA ARG A 313 11.08 41.19 -21.02
C ARG A 313 10.39 41.58 -19.72
N MET A 314 10.26 42.88 -19.41
CA MET A 314 9.54 43.34 -18.22
C MET A 314 8.08 42.86 -18.24
N VAL A 315 7.41 43.00 -19.39
CA VAL A 315 6.01 42.51 -19.55
C VAL A 315 5.95 41.00 -19.36
N MET A 316 6.85 40.23 -19.98
CA MET A 316 6.92 38.78 -19.79
C MET A 316 7.09 38.40 -18.30
N THR A 317 8.01 39.09 -17.60
CA THR A 317 8.27 38.84 -16.18
C THR A 317 7.06 39.15 -15.29
N VAL A 318 6.27 40.17 -15.60
CA VAL A 318 5.01 40.47 -14.88
C VAL A 318 4.05 39.29 -14.94
N PHE A 319 3.75 38.78 -16.13
CA PHE A 319 2.80 37.66 -16.29
C PHE A 319 3.35 36.33 -15.77
N MET A 320 4.67 36.09 -15.90
CA MET A 320 5.31 34.94 -15.27
C MET A 320 5.20 34.99 -13.75
N LEU A 321 5.43 36.16 -13.13
CA LEU A 321 5.29 36.34 -11.69
C LEU A 321 3.85 36.15 -11.24
N GLN A 322 2.86 36.65 -11.99
CA GLN A 322 1.45 36.38 -11.67
C GLN A 322 1.13 34.90 -11.69
N GLY A 323 1.56 34.21 -12.74
CA GLY A 323 1.45 32.78 -12.88
C GLY A 323 2.07 32.01 -11.72
N LEU A 324 3.28 32.40 -11.34
CA LEU A 324 4.00 31.82 -10.21
C LEU A 324 3.29 32.10 -8.88
N ILE A 325 2.73 33.29 -8.67
CA ILE A 325 1.96 33.63 -7.46
C ILE A 325 0.69 32.79 -7.38
N ILE A 326 -0.06 32.67 -8.49
CA ILE A 326 -1.27 31.82 -8.56
C ILE A 326 -0.89 30.36 -8.25
N GLY A 327 0.18 29.86 -8.89
CA GLY A 327 0.69 28.51 -8.66
C GLY A 327 1.12 28.29 -7.21
N LEU A 328 1.85 29.23 -6.62
CA LEU A 328 2.34 29.15 -5.24
C LEU A 328 1.18 29.19 -4.24
N VAL A 329 0.29 30.17 -4.35
CA VAL A 329 -0.86 30.31 -3.45
C VAL A 329 -1.78 29.10 -3.59
N GLY A 330 -2.10 28.70 -4.82
CA GLY A 330 -2.92 27.52 -5.08
C GLY A 330 -2.29 26.25 -4.51
N THR A 331 -0.99 26.05 -4.73
CA THR A 331 -0.26 24.87 -4.22
C THR A 331 -0.17 24.87 -2.70
N VAL A 332 0.10 26.01 -2.07
CA VAL A 332 0.13 26.12 -0.60
C VAL A 332 -1.25 25.84 -0.02
N VAL A 333 -2.30 26.52 -0.51
CA VAL A 333 -3.67 26.31 -0.04
C VAL A 333 -4.11 24.87 -0.25
N GLY A 334 -3.96 24.36 -1.47
CA GLY A 334 -4.30 22.98 -1.83
C GLY A 334 -3.53 21.94 -1.02
N GLY A 335 -2.23 22.15 -0.82
CA GLY A 335 -1.39 21.29 0.00
C GLY A 335 -1.84 21.30 1.47
N THR A 336 -2.04 22.47 2.06
CA THR A 336 -2.53 22.58 3.45
C THR A 336 -3.93 22.00 3.64
N CYS A 337 -4.87 22.27 2.73
CA CYS A 337 -6.20 21.69 2.77
C CYS A 337 -6.16 20.17 2.57
N GLY A 338 -5.30 19.66 1.68
CA GLY A 338 -5.10 18.23 1.46
C GLY A 338 -4.55 17.54 2.71
N LEU A 339 -3.52 18.11 3.34
CA LEU A 339 -2.97 17.61 4.61
C LEU A 339 -4.01 17.64 5.73
N ALA A 340 -4.72 18.76 5.90
CA ALA A 340 -5.74 18.91 6.92
C ALA A 340 -6.87 17.91 6.73
N LEU A 341 -7.33 17.70 5.48
CA LEU A 341 -8.37 16.74 5.19
C LEU A 341 -7.90 15.30 5.41
N CYS A 342 -6.68 14.94 4.99
CA CYS A 342 -6.12 13.61 5.28
C CYS A 342 -6.04 13.35 6.78
N TRP A 343 -5.60 14.35 7.57
CA TRP A 343 -5.56 14.24 9.02
C TRP A 343 -6.95 14.05 9.63
N VAL A 344 -7.95 14.84 9.22
CA VAL A 344 -9.34 14.69 9.67
C VAL A 344 -9.92 13.33 9.27
N LEU A 345 -9.70 12.88 8.03
CA LEU A 345 -10.22 11.60 7.55
C LEU A 345 -9.64 10.42 8.33
N THR A 346 -8.34 10.45 8.64
CA THR A 346 -7.65 9.43 9.43
C THR A 346 -8.05 9.46 10.90
N GLU A 347 -8.03 10.63 11.55
CA GLU A 347 -8.29 10.78 12.99
C GLU A 347 -9.74 10.39 13.34
N TYR A 348 -10.71 10.90 12.57
CA TYR A 348 -12.13 10.66 12.83
C TYR A 348 -12.65 9.35 12.22
N ARG A 349 -11.80 8.60 11.50
CA ARG A 349 -12.15 7.32 10.85
C ARG A 349 -13.47 7.42 10.09
N LEU A 350 -13.64 8.51 9.34
CA LEU A 350 -14.90 8.91 8.70
C LEU A 350 -15.34 7.91 7.62
N ILE A 351 -14.37 7.29 6.94
CA ILE A 351 -14.62 6.26 5.93
C ILE A 351 -14.40 4.90 6.59
N ARG A 352 -15.49 4.32 7.08
CA ARG A 352 -15.52 2.93 7.57
C ARG A 352 -15.92 2.03 6.43
N ILE A 353 -15.12 1.02 6.16
CA ILE A 353 -15.47 -0.02 5.20
C ILE A 353 -16.12 -1.16 6.00
N PRO A 354 -17.24 -1.76 5.55
CA PRO A 354 -17.77 -2.94 6.19
C PRO A 354 -16.69 -4.02 6.28
N MET A 355 -16.41 -4.46 7.52
CA MET A 355 -15.37 -5.44 7.85
C MET A 355 -15.55 -6.74 7.08
N ASP A 356 -16.79 -7.05 6.68
CA ASP A 356 -17.18 -8.29 6.02
C ASP A 356 -16.56 -8.46 4.61
N VAL A 357 -16.12 -7.37 3.97
CA VAL A 357 -15.60 -7.41 2.59
C VAL A 357 -14.12 -7.02 2.49
N TYR A 358 -13.66 -6.04 3.27
CA TYR A 358 -12.29 -5.52 3.15
C TYR A 358 -11.45 -5.60 4.43
N GLN A 359 -12.02 -6.02 5.57
CA GLN A 359 -11.35 -6.22 6.89
C GLN A 359 -10.44 -5.09 7.41
N VAL A 360 -10.38 -3.96 6.72
CA VAL A 360 -9.80 -2.70 7.18
C VAL A 360 -10.86 -1.93 7.96
N SER A 361 -10.61 -1.65 9.23
CA SER A 361 -11.60 -0.99 10.11
C SER A 361 -11.86 0.48 9.75
N TYR A 362 -10.95 1.11 9.02
CA TYR A 362 -11.06 2.47 8.50
C TYR A 362 -10.00 2.71 7.42
N VAL A 363 -10.27 3.58 6.47
CA VAL A 363 -9.29 3.92 5.43
C VAL A 363 -8.19 4.82 6.00
N PRO A 364 -6.92 4.38 6.09
CA PRO A 364 -5.85 5.23 6.56
C PRO A 364 -5.35 6.15 5.43
N PHE A 365 -5.17 7.45 5.72
CA PHE A 365 -4.50 8.38 4.81
C PHE A 365 -3.13 8.72 5.39
N VAL A 366 -2.09 8.11 4.85
CA VAL A 366 -0.70 8.27 5.30
C VAL A 366 0.05 9.13 4.30
N VAL A 367 0.39 10.36 4.71
CA VAL A 367 1.17 11.27 3.88
C VAL A 367 2.65 11.00 4.08
N GLN A 368 3.32 10.48 3.06
CA GLN A 368 4.79 10.40 3.04
C GLN A 368 5.41 11.77 2.72
N PRO A 369 6.40 12.25 3.49
CA PRO A 369 7.01 13.56 3.26
C PRO A 369 7.64 13.72 1.87
N LEU A 370 8.28 12.66 1.35
CA LEU A 370 8.95 12.70 0.06
C LEU A 370 7.95 12.82 -1.10
N ASP A 371 6.88 12.04 -1.03
CA ASP A 371 5.73 12.10 -1.94
C ASP A 371 5.09 13.48 -1.93
N PHE A 372 4.83 14.03 -0.75
CA PHE A 372 4.26 15.37 -0.59
C PHE A 372 5.16 16.44 -1.23
N VAL A 373 6.45 16.46 -0.91
CA VAL A 373 7.40 17.42 -1.50
C VAL A 373 7.47 17.26 -3.02
N THR A 374 7.45 16.02 -3.53
CA THR A 374 7.47 15.75 -4.98
C THR A 374 6.23 16.30 -5.67
N VAL A 375 5.05 16.16 -5.06
CA VAL A 375 3.79 16.75 -5.57
C VAL A 375 3.88 18.27 -5.59
N ILE A 376 4.33 18.90 -4.51
CA ILE A 376 4.45 20.36 -4.40
C ILE A 376 5.42 20.91 -5.45
N LEU A 377 6.62 20.31 -5.58
CA LEU A 377 7.61 20.73 -6.57
C LEU A 377 7.12 20.52 -8.00
N SER A 378 6.47 19.39 -8.28
CA SER A 378 5.93 19.10 -9.61
C SER A 378 4.80 20.06 -9.98
N ALA A 379 3.89 20.36 -9.05
CA ALA A 379 2.83 21.33 -9.26
C ALA A 379 3.39 22.73 -9.55
N LEU A 380 4.37 23.18 -8.78
CA LEU A 380 5.04 24.47 -9.00
C LEU A 380 5.78 24.52 -10.34
N LEU A 381 6.48 23.44 -10.71
CA LEU A 381 7.19 23.33 -11.98
C LEU A 381 6.20 23.42 -13.15
N ILE A 382 5.08 22.70 -13.06
CA ILE A 382 4.06 22.65 -14.11
C ILE A 382 3.34 23.99 -14.21
N CYS A 383 3.01 24.63 -13.09
CA CYS A 383 2.50 26.00 -13.07
C CYS A 383 3.49 26.94 -13.77
N PHE A 384 4.78 26.87 -13.42
CA PHE A 384 5.80 27.70 -14.05
C PHE A 384 5.88 27.47 -15.57
N LEU A 385 5.93 26.21 -16.02
CA LEU A 385 5.98 25.86 -17.44
C LEU A 385 4.72 26.33 -18.19
N ALA A 386 3.54 26.14 -17.61
CA ALA A 386 2.26 26.58 -18.15
C ALA A 386 2.24 28.11 -18.39
N THR A 387 2.94 28.89 -17.55
CA THR A 387 2.96 30.35 -17.64
C THR A 387 3.87 30.89 -18.73
N LEU A 388 4.82 30.08 -19.23
CA LEU A 388 5.79 30.53 -20.23
C LEU A 388 5.13 30.90 -21.57
N TYR A 389 4.13 30.13 -22.00
CA TYR A 389 3.44 30.38 -23.28
C TYR A 389 2.62 31.68 -23.25
N PRO A 390 1.68 31.90 -22.30
CA PRO A 390 0.90 33.14 -22.22
C PRO A 390 1.79 34.38 -22.00
N SER A 391 2.82 34.27 -21.17
CA SER A 391 3.73 35.39 -20.89
C SER A 391 4.52 35.82 -22.12
N ARG A 392 4.94 34.85 -22.96
CA ARG A 392 5.57 35.15 -24.26
C ARG A 392 4.59 35.79 -25.23
N GLN A 393 3.32 35.39 -25.22
CA GLN A 393 2.27 36.02 -26.04
C GLN A 393 2.06 37.49 -25.64
N ALA A 394 1.95 37.78 -24.34
CA ALA A 394 1.84 39.15 -23.82
C ALA A 394 3.01 40.04 -24.23
N ALA A 395 4.23 39.49 -24.16
CA ALA A 395 5.46 40.16 -24.54
C ALA A 395 5.52 40.52 -26.04
N ARG A 396 4.79 39.80 -26.90
CA ARG A 396 4.74 40.01 -28.36
C ARG A 396 3.61 40.92 -28.84
N LEU A 397 2.73 41.38 -27.95
CA LEU A 397 1.67 42.34 -28.32
C LEU A 397 2.25 43.64 -28.89
N ASP A 398 1.78 44.03 -30.08
CA ASP A 398 2.13 45.30 -30.73
C ASP A 398 1.29 46.44 -30.12
N PRO A 399 1.91 47.46 -29.51
CA PRO A 399 1.19 48.59 -28.93
C PRO A 399 0.29 49.31 -29.93
N VAL A 400 0.69 49.38 -31.21
CA VAL A 400 -0.08 50.06 -32.25
C VAL A 400 -1.37 49.30 -32.54
N GLN A 401 -1.31 47.97 -32.63
CA GLN A 401 -2.50 47.15 -32.88
C GLN A 401 -3.46 47.17 -31.69
N ALA A 402 -2.92 47.10 -30.46
CA ALA A 402 -3.73 47.10 -29.24
C ALA A 402 -4.43 48.44 -28.95
N LEU A 403 -3.96 49.56 -29.53
CA LEU A 403 -4.56 50.89 -29.39
C LEU A 403 -5.40 51.32 -30.60
N ARG A 404 -5.34 50.59 -31.73
CA ARG A 404 -5.99 50.95 -33.00
C ARG A 404 -7.42 50.41 -33.14
N PHE A 405 -7.78 49.36 -32.41
CA PHE A 405 -9.16 48.83 -32.39
C PHE A 405 -10.00 49.60 -31.36
N GLU A 406 -10.18 50.89 -31.62
CA GLU A 406 -11.29 51.77 -31.21
C GLU A 406 -11.23 53.06 -32.04
#